data_AF-A0A7S0LA48-F1
#
_entry.id   AF-A0A7S0LA48-F1
#
_cell.length_a   1.000
_cell.length_b   1.000
_cell.length_c   1.000
_cell.angle_alpha   90.00
_cell.angle_beta   90.00
_cell.angle_gamma   90.00
#
_symmetry.space_group_name_H-M   'P 1'
#
loop_
_entity.id
_entity.type
_entity.pdbx_description
1 polymer ?
#
loop_
_entity_poly.entity_id
_entity_poly.type
_entity_poly.pdbx_seq_one_letter_code
_entity_poly.pdbx_strand_id
1 'polypeptide(L)'
;PTGEPADCELPDGWRHRHMLVFLGALSAAGGLSEKRLKRMDELYGLSASKNAEVRLKWQRLCIKLRLPFIVPHVVEFLKAQGRMKFVRPLYRDLFAWPEQAHVATSTFDEWKANYHPIARKMLATDLKQP
;
A
#
# COMPACT_ATOMS: atom_id res chain seq x y z
N PRO A 1 12.88 30.73 -4.57
CA PRO A 1 12.12 30.06 -5.66
C PRO A 1 12.20 28.54 -5.48
N THR A 2 11.24 28.07 -4.69
CA THR A 2 10.64 26.72 -4.64
C THR A 2 11.41 25.56 -5.29
N GLY A 3 12.05 24.74 -4.47
CA GLY A 3 12.45 23.39 -4.85
C GLY A 3 11.22 22.48 -4.90
N GLU A 4 10.78 22.17 -6.12
CA GLU A 4 9.80 21.10 -6.36
C GLU A 4 10.45 19.74 -6.03
N PRO A 5 9.75 18.84 -5.31
CA PRO A 5 10.28 17.52 -5.05
C PRO A 5 10.32 16.72 -6.35
N ALA A 6 11.43 16.01 -6.57
CA ALA A 6 11.68 15.16 -7.72
C ALA A 6 10.45 14.33 -8.12
N ASP A 7 9.95 14.56 -9.33
CA ASP A 7 9.05 13.60 -9.97
C ASP A 7 9.78 12.27 -10.02
N CYS A 8 9.30 11.28 -9.25
CA CYS A 8 9.68 9.89 -9.38
C CYS A 8 9.14 9.37 -10.73
N GLU A 9 9.82 9.71 -11.81
CA GLU A 9 9.57 9.10 -13.10
C GLU A 9 10.17 7.69 -13.10
N LEU A 10 9.34 6.72 -13.48
CA LEU A 10 9.74 5.33 -13.68
C LEU A 10 10.89 5.28 -14.70
N PRO A 11 11.76 4.25 -14.69
CA PRO A 11 12.89 4.15 -15.63
C PRO A 11 12.40 4.33 -17.07
N ASP A 12 13.12 5.15 -17.84
CA ASP A 12 12.73 5.67 -19.16
C ASP A 12 11.97 4.63 -20.01
N GLY A 13 10.73 4.96 -20.39
CA GLY A 13 9.87 4.14 -21.25
C GLY A 13 8.96 3.10 -20.56
N TRP A 14 9.06 2.94 -19.23
CA TRP A 14 8.17 2.01 -18.50
C TRP A 14 6.78 2.61 -18.28
N ARG A 15 5.83 2.24 -19.14
CA ARG A 15 4.39 2.47 -18.90
C ARG A 15 3.96 1.76 -17.60
N HIS A 16 3.05 2.37 -16.84
CA HIS A 16 2.51 1.81 -15.59
C HIS A 16 2.09 0.33 -15.68
N ARG A 17 1.58 -0.11 -16.85
CA ARG A 17 1.20 -1.50 -17.10
C ARG A 17 2.38 -2.47 -17.02
N HIS A 18 3.56 -2.09 -17.54
CA HIS A 18 4.77 -2.91 -17.43
C HIS A 18 5.21 -3.00 -15.96
N MET A 19 5.11 -1.89 -15.22
CA MET A 19 5.39 -1.89 -13.77
C MET A 19 4.44 -2.83 -13.02
N LEU A 20 3.14 -2.81 -13.34
CA LEU A 20 2.18 -3.74 -12.74
C LEU A 20 2.51 -5.20 -13.06
N VAL A 21 2.89 -5.52 -14.30
CA VAL A 21 3.31 -6.88 -14.67
C VAL A 21 4.55 -7.29 -13.88
N PHE A 22 5.56 -6.42 -13.83
CA PHE A 22 6.80 -6.64 -13.09
C PHE A 22 6.54 -6.89 -11.59
N LEU A 23 5.75 -6.04 -10.92
CA LEU A 23 5.38 -6.25 -9.52
C LEU A 23 4.60 -7.55 -9.30
N GLY A 24 3.82 -7.98 -10.31
CA GLY A 24 3.14 -9.27 -10.28
C GLY A 24 4.11 -10.44 -10.32
N ALA A 25 5.06 -10.42 -11.25
CA ALA A 25 6.11 -11.44 -11.37
C ALA A 25 7.00 -11.46 -10.12
N LEU A 26 7.34 -10.28 -9.59
CA LEU A 26 8.14 -10.13 -8.38
C LEU A 26 7.47 -10.76 -7.15
N SER A 27 6.15 -10.56 -7.01
CA SER A 27 5.37 -11.20 -5.95
C SER A 27 5.29 -12.72 -6.09
N ALA A 28 5.34 -13.25 -7.32
CA ALA A 28 5.26 -14.69 -7.59
C ALA A 28 6.61 -15.39 -7.42
N ALA A 29 7.72 -14.70 -7.73
CA ALA A 29 9.07 -15.25 -7.64
C ALA A 29 9.50 -15.55 -6.19
N GLY A 30 9.00 -14.79 -5.20
CA GLY A 30 9.36 -14.96 -3.79
C GLY A 30 10.84 -14.68 -3.50
N GLY A 31 11.27 -14.90 -2.24
CA GLY A 31 12.70 -14.89 -1.88
C GLY A 31 13.40 -13.52 -1.91
N LEU A 32 12.66 -12.42 -1.82
CA LEU A 32 13.23 -11.07 -1.90
C LEU A 32 13.66 -10.57 -0.53
N SER A 33 14.93 -10.20 -0.40
CA SER A 33 15.43 -9.54 0.81
C SER A 33 14.81 -8.14 0.96
N GLU A 34 14.47 -7.76 2.20
CA GLU A 34 14.02 -6.40 2.54
C GLU A 34 14.93 -5.31 1.96
N LYS A 35 16.25 -5.48 2.02
CA LYS A 35 17.24 -4.52 1.50
C LYS A 35 17.03 -4.21 0.01
N ARG A 36 16.80 -5.24 -0.81
CA ARG A 36 16.54 -5.08 -2.25
C ARG A 36 15.23 -4.34 -2.50
N LEU A 37 14.20 -4.64 -1.71
CA LEU A 37 12.89 -4.00 -1.84
C LEU A 37 12.92 -2.53 -1.44
N LYS A 38 13.63 -2.18 -0.36
CA LYS A 38 13.88 -0.78 0.00
C LYS A 38 14.64 -0.04 -1.09
N ARG A 39 15.72 -0.65 -1.61
CA ARG A 39 16.47 -0.04 -2.71
C ARG A 39 15.62 0.16 -3.95
N MET A 40 14.73 -0.78 -4.25
CA MET A 40 13.80 -0.66 -5.38
C MET A 40 12.77 0.45 -5.16
N ASP A 41 12.29 0.62 -3.93
CA ASP A 41 11.39 1.71 -3.56
C ASP A 41 12.06 3.07 -3.70
N GLU A 42 13.31 3.20 -3.25
CA GLU A 42 14.13 4.42 -3.39
C GLU A 42 14.36 4.79 -4.87
N LEU A 43 14.64 3.79 -5.71
CA LEU A 43 14.96 4.03 -7.13
C LEU A 43 13.72 4.36 -7.98
N TYR A 44 12.57 3.79 -7.65
CA TYR A 44 11.36 3.89 -8.48
C TYR A 44 10.20 4.65 -7.83
N GLY A 45 10.36 5.11 -6.58
CA GLY A 45 9.34 5.87 -5.85
C GLY A 45 8.01 5.13 -5.70
N LEU A 46 8.01 3.80 -5.53
CA LEU A 46 6.79 2.98 -5.61
C LEU A 46 5.82 3.30 -4.47
N SER A 47 6.33 3.51 -3.25
CA SER A 47 5.56 3.92 -2.07
C SER A 47 4.97 5.32 -2.24
N ALA A 48 5.60 6.20 -3.02
CA ALA A 48 5.16 7.57 -3.30
C ALA A 48 4.40 7.72 -4.64
N SER A 49 4.19 6.62 -5.37
CA SER A 49 3.66 6.68 -6.74
C SER A 49 2.28 7.35 -6.81
N LYS A 50 2.12 8.29 -7.75
CA LYS A 50 0.85 8.95 -8.07
C LYS A 50 -0.20 7.96 -8.61
N ASN A 51 0.23 6.80 -9.13
CA ASN A 51 -0.68 5.78 -9.64
C ASN A 51 -1.16 4.84 -8.52
N ALA A 52 -2.44 4.96 -8.17
CA ALA A 52 -3.06 4.17 -7.10
C ALA A 52 -3.00 2.64 -7.31
N GLU A 53 -2.98 2.14 -8.55
CA GLU A 53 -2.88 0.69 -8.81
C GLU A 53 -1.47 0.17 -8.55
N VAL A 54 -0.45 0.92 -9.01
CA VAL A 54 0.96 0.60 -8.75
C VAL A 54 1.21 0.65 -7.25
N ARG A 55 0.78 1.72 -6.59
CA ARG A 55 0.92 1.92 -5.14
C ARG A 55 0.24 0.80 -4.36
N LEU A 56 -1.00 0.46 -4.70
CA LEU A 56 -1.71 -0.67 -4.08
C LEU A 56 -0.91 -1.97 -4.23
N LYS A 57 -0.48 -2.29 -5.46
CA LYS A 57 0.21 -3.57 -5.73
C LYS A 57 1.54 -3.67 -4.99
N TRP A 58 2.29 -2.57 -4.93
CA TRP A 58 3.52 -2.47 -4.18
C TRP A 58 3.31 -2.63 -2.67
N GLN A 59 2.36 -1.89 -2.10
CA GLN A 59 2.05 -1.96 -0.67
C GLN A 59 1.59 -3.36 -0.26
N ARG A 60 0.72 -3.99 -1.04
CA ARG A 60 0.27 -5.37 -0.77
C ARG A 60 1.42 -6.37 -0.82
N LEU A 61 2.36 -6.22 -1.76
CA LEU A 61 3.57 -7.04 -1.81
C LEU A 61 4.39 -6.89 -0.52
N CYS A 62 4.65 -5.65 -0.09
CA CYS A 62 5.45 -5.39 1.10
C CYS A 62 4.78 -5.87 2.40
N ILE A 63 3.45 -5.71 2.52
CA ILE A 63 2.68 -6.22 3.66
C ILE A 63 2.76 -7.75 3.73
N LYS A 64 2.60 -8.44 2.60
CA LYS A 64 2.71 -9.92 2.55
C LYS A 64 4.09 -10.42 2.93
N LEU A 65 5.13 -9.63 2.65
CA LEU A 65 6.51 -9.89 3.05
C LEU A 65 6.84 -9.36 4.46
N ARG A 66 5.86 -8.83 5.19
CA ARG A 66 5.97 -8.30 6.55
C ARG A 66 7.07 -7.24 6.73
N LEU A 67 7.15 -6.31 5.78
CA LEU A 67 8.18 -5.25 5.77
C LEU A 67 7.72 -4.01 6.55
N PRO A 68 8.29 -3.68 7.72
CA PRO A 68 7.77 -2.60 8.58
C PRO A 68 7.79 -1.21 7.97
N PHE A 69 8.75 -0.93 7.08
CA PHE A 69 8.90 0.40 6.49
C PHE A 69 7.69 0.83 5.64
N ILE A 70 6.87 -0.12 5.15
CA ILE A 70 5.72 0.21 4.30
C ILE A 70 4.51 0.69 5.10
N VAL A 71 4.43 0.32 6.38
CA VAL A 71 3.27 0.58 7.25
C VAL A 71 2.84 2.06 7.24
N PRO A 72 3.74 3.05 7.47
CA PRO A 72 3.34 4.46 7.40
C PRO A 72 2.77 4.86 6.04
N HIS A 73 3.37 4.40 4.93
CA HIS A 73 2.87 4.70 3.58
C HIS A 73 1.50 4.07 3.28
N VAL A 74 1.22 2.91 3.88
CA VAL A 74 -0.11 2.26 3.79
C VAL A 74 -1.14 3.10 4.53
N VAL A 75 -0.82 3.54 5.76
CA VAL A 75 -1.73 4.39 6.56
C VAL A 75 -2.03 5.70 5.83
N GLU A 76 -1.02 6.37 5.29
CA GLU A 76 -1.22 7.57 4.47
C GLU A 76 -2.14 7.31 3.28
N PHE A 77 -1.94 6.20 2.57
CA PHE A 77 -2.77 5.87 1.42
C PHE A 77 -4.21 5.53 1.82
N LEU A 78 -4.42 4.85 2.95
CA LEU A 78 -5.74 4.56 3.51
C LEU A 78 -6.50 5.84 3.90
N LYS A 79 -5.80 6.85 4.43
CA LYS A 79 -6.40 8.16 4.75
C LYS A 79 -6.68 8.99 3.49
N ALA A 80 -5.82 8.91 2.49
CA ALA A 80 -5.97 9.66 1.24
C ALA A 80 -6.99 9.07 0.24
N GLN A 81 -7.34 7.79 0.36
CA GLN A 81 -8.17 7.08 -0.62
C GLN A 81 -9.45 6.52 0.00
N GLY A 82 -10.58 6.68 -0.68
CA GLY A 82 -11.89 6.17 -0.23
C GLY A 82 -12.44 4.98 -1.04
N ARG A 83 -11.85 4.66 -2.20
CA ARG A 83 -12.37 3.58 -3.06
C ARG A 83 -12.11 2.20 -2.46
N MET A 84 -13.19 1.44 -2.28
CA MET A 84 -13.14 0.09 -1.70
C MET A 84 -12.21 -0.89 -2.44
N LYS A 85 -11.99 -0.70 -3.75
CA LYS A 85 -11.02 -1.48 -4.55
C LYS A 85 -9.59 -1.41 -3.96
N PHE A 86 -9.24 -0.29 -3.32
CA PHE A 86 -7.91 -0.08 -2.72
C PHE A 86 -7.94 -0.26 -1.21
N VAL A 87 -8.91 0.36 -0.54
CA VAL A 87 -8.98 0.45 0.92
C VAL A 87 -9.21 -0.91 1.55
N ARG A 88 -10.19 -1.67 1.04
CA ARG A 88 -10.57 -2.97 1.61
C ARG A 88 -9.44 -4.00 1.60
N PRO A 89 -8.75 -4.28 0.46
CA PRO A 89 -7.66 -5.25 0.47
C PRO A 89 -6.48 -4.83 1.34
N LEU A 90 -6.20 -3.53 1.49
CA LEU A 90 -5.11 -3.07 2.35
C LEU A 90 -5.43 -3.27 3.83
N TYR A 91 -6.64 -2.91 4.28
CA TYR A 91 -7.04 -3.21 5.67
C TYR A 91 -6.98 -4.70 5.96
N ARG A 92 -7.44 -5.55 5.04
CA ARG A 92 -7.41 -7.01 5.21
C ARG A 92 -5.98 -7.56 5.28
N ASP A 93 -5.12 -7.15 4.35
CA ASP A 93 -3.73 -7.62 4.34
C ASP A 93 -2.98 -7.13 5.59
N LEU A 94 -3.21 -5.87 6.03
CA LEU A 94 -2.57 -5.30 7.22
C LEU A 94 -3.09 -5.95 8.52
N PHE A 95 -4.38 -6.24 8.59
CA PHE A 95 -5.00 -6.91 9.74
C PHE A 95 -4.57 -8.38 9.84
N ALA A 96 -4.34 -9.05 8.70
CA ALA A 96 -3.79 -10.40 8.67
C ALA A 96 -2.30 -10.48 9.09
N TRP A 97 -1.63 -9.33 9.27
CA TRP A 97 -0.27 -9.26 9.78
C TRP A 97 -0.31 -9.03 11.30
N PRO A 98 -0.04 -10.06 12.15
CA PRO A 98 -0.30 -9.97 13.59
C PRO A 98 0.41 -8.81 14.28
N GLU A 99 1.67 -8.54 13.90
CA GLU A 99 2.45 -7.45 14.48
C GLU A 99 1.88 -6.05 14.14
N GLN A 100 1.11 -5.92 13.07
CA GLN A 100 0.56 -4.65 12.59
C GLN A 100 -0.98 -4.59 12.58
N ALA A 101 -1.66 -5.63 13.07
CA ALA A 101 -3.12 -5.67 13.12
C ALA A 101 -3.71 -4.51 13.93
N HIS A 102 -3.02 -4.09 15.00
CA HIS A 102 -3.37 -2.92 15.79
C HIS A 102 -3.30 -1.60 15.01
N VAL A 103 -2.42 -1.50 14.01
CA VAL A 103 -2.34 -0.32 13.13
C VAL A 103 -3.54 -0.26 12.21
N ALA A 104 -4.01 -1.41 11.70
CA ALA A 104 -5.23 -1.47 10.89
C ALA A 104 -6.46 -1.02 11.70
N THR A 105 -6.63 -1.53 12.92
CA THR A 105 -7.79 -1.17 13.76
C THR A 105 -7.74 0.28 14.22
N SER A 106 -6.60 0.76 14.71
CA SER A 106 -6.43 2.17 15.14
C SER A 106 -6.63 3.16 13.99
N THR A 107 -6.06 2.89 12.81
CA THR A 107 -6.25 3.73 11.62
C THR A 107 -7.72 3.77 11.20
N PHE A 108 -8.41 2.63 11.24
CA PHE A 108 -9.84 2.58 10.95
C PHE A 108 -10.64 3.38 11.98
N ASP A 109 -10.36 3.25 13.28
CA ASP A 109 -11.08 3.98 14.32
C ASP A 109 -10.89 5.50 14.24
N GLU A 110 -9.68 5.95 13.87
CA GLU A 110 -9.38 7.36 13.64
C GLU A 110 -10.10 7.90 12.40
N TRP A 111 -10.12 7.14 11.29
CA TRP A 111 -10.55 7.64 9.99
C TRP A 111 -11.96 7.20 9.55
N LYS A 112 -12.62 6.30 10.29
CA LYS A 112 -13.93 5.70 9.90
C LYS A 112 -15.03 6.70 9.60
N ALA A 113 -15.00 7.90 10.20
CA ALA A 113 -15.97 8.94 9.96
C ALA A 113 -15.88 9.54 8.53
N ASN A 114 -14.69 9.49 7.91
CA ASN A 114 -14.43 10.03 6.58
C ASN A 114 -14.81 9.05 5.46
N TYR A 115 -14.97 7.76 5.78
CA TYR A 115 -15.45 6.78 4.80
C TYR A 115 -16.96 6.85 4.62
N HIS A 116 -17.41 6.59 3.38
CA HIS A 116 -18.84 6.43 3.10
C HIS A 116 -19.48 5.39 4.04
N PRO A 117 -20.71 5.58 4.54
CA PRO A 117 -21.32 4.69 5.54
C PRO A 117 -21.32 3.21 5.16
N ILE A 118 -21.51 2.90 3.87
CA ILE A 118 -21.44 1.54 3.34
C ILE A 118 -20.02 0.96 3.46
N ALA A 119 -19.00 1.73 3.05
CA ALA A 119 -17.60 1.34 3.16
C ALA A 119 -17.20 1.10 4.62
N ARG A 120 -17.59 2.01 5.53
CA ARG A 120 -17.39 1.87 6.97
C ARG A 120 -17.98 0.57 7.51
N LYS A 121 -19.23 0.23 7.14
CA LYS A 121 -19.88 -1.01 7.58
C LYS A 121 -19.11 -2.24 7.09
N MET A 122 -18.68 -2.26 5.83
CA MET A 122 -17.91 -3.38 5.26
C MET A 122 -16.55 -3.56 5.95
N LEU A 123 -15.81 -2.47 6.13
CA LEU A 123 -14.51 -2.49 6.81
C LEU A 123 -14.63 -2.90 8.28
N ALA A 124 -15.65 -2.41 8.97
CA ALA A 124 -15.93 -2.82 10.35
C ALA A 124 -16.22 -4.31 10.47
N THR A 125 -16.84 -4.94 9.46
CA THR A 125 -17.03 -6.39 9.43
C THR A 125 -15.71 -7.13 9.19
N ASP A 126 -14.91 -6.65 8.23
CA ASP A 126 -13.63 -7.28 7.89
C ASP A 126 -12.62 -7.21 9.06
N LEU A 127 -12.65 -6.15 9.87
CA LEU A 127 -11.73 -5.93 11.02
C LEU A 127 -12.22 -6.53 12.35
N LYS A 128 -13.33 -7.26 12.36
CA LYS A 128 -13.90 -7.91 13.56
C LYS A 128 -13.65 -9.41 13.63
N GLN A 129 -13.05 -10.01 12.61
CA GLN A 129 -12.79 -11.45 12.58
C GLN A 129 -11.44 -11.73 13.24
N PRO A 130 -11.35 -12.54 14.30
CA PRO A 130 -10.08 -13.08 14.77
C PRO A 130 -9.45 -14.04 13.75
#